data_AF-A0A5D2D8J7-F1
#
_entry.id   AF-A0A5D2D8J7-F1
#
_cell.length_a   1.000
_cell.length_b   1.000
_cell.length_c   1.000
_cell.angle_alpha   90.00
_cell.angle_beta   90.00
_cell.angle_gamma   90.00
#
_symmetry.space_group_name_H-M   'P 1'
#
loop_
_entity.id
_entity.type
_entity.pdbx_description
1 polymer ?
#
loop_
_entity_poly.entity_id
_entity_poly.type
_entity_poly.pdbx_seq_one_letter_code
_entity_poly.pdbx_strand_id
1 'polypeptide(L)'
;MSGLMELVILVPCCFFLVALIKFLYDYLWVPLRIQHLMNSQGIKGPPYKFIHGNNEEATKMRQEALSKPMALKHDIFPRVQPHVYTWINRYGKIHAYFSL
;
A
#
# COMPACT_ATOMS: atom_id res chain seq x y z
N MET A 1 -24.37 7.57 -42.00
CA MET A 1 -24.52 8.19 -40.67
C MET A 1 -24.25 7.20 -39.53
N SER A 2 -24.62 5.92 -39.64
CA SER A 2 -24.33 4.87 -38.65
C SER A 2 -22.83 4.67 -38.35
N GLY A 3 -21.99 4.45 -39.35
CA GLY A 3 -20.57 4.14 -39.13
C GLY A 3 -19.73 5.29 -38.52
N LEU A 4 -20.09 6.55 -38.78
CA LEU A 4 -19.43 7.71 -38.15
C LEU A 4 -19.76 7.78 -36.65
N MET A 5 -21.00 7.49 -36.26
CA MET A 5 -21.42 7.48 -34.86
C MET A 5 -20.78 6.32 -34.09
N GLU A 6 -20.61 5.16 -34.73
CA GLU A 6 -19.90 4.01 -34.15
C GLU A 6 -18.44 4.35 -33.83
N LEU A 7 -17.71 4.98 -34.76
CA LEU A 7 -16.32 5.38 -34.54
C LEU A 7 -16.17 6.42 -33.43
N VAL A 8 -17.10 7.37 -33.33
CA VAL A 8 -17.11 8.41 -32.27
C VAL A 8 -17.27 7.80 -30.88
N ILE A 9 -17.95 6.66 -30.75
CA ILE A 9 -18.10 5.95 -29.46
C ILE A 9 -16.93 4.99 -29.22
N LEU A 10 -16.49 4.29 -30.25
CA LEU A 10 -15.52 3.20 -30.12
C LEU A 10 -14.11 3.73 -29.79
N VAL A 11 -13.69 4.86 -30.38
CA VAL A 11 -12.38 5.48 -30.13
C VAL A 11 -12.18 5.88 -28.65
N PRO A 12 -13.06 6.69 -28.02
CA PRO A 12 -12.92 7.01 -26.60
C PRO A 12 -13.06 5.77 -25.73
N CYS A 13 -13.96 4.84 -26.06
CA CYS A 13 -14.10 3.59 -25.31
C CYS A 13 -12.79 2.78 -25.28
N CYS A 14 -12.12 2.63 -26.43
CA CYS A 14 -10.81 2.02 -26.50
C CYS A 14 -9.75 2.77 -25.67
N PHE A 15 -9.74 4.11 -25.73
CA PHE A 15 -8.82 4.91 -24.94
C PHE A 15 -9.03 4.72 -23.43
N PHE A 16 -10.28 4.73 -22.97
CA PHE A 16 -10.64 4.46 -21.58
C PHE A 16 -10.20 3.06 -21.14
N LEU A 17 -10.39 2.05 -21.97
CA LEU A 17 -9.96 0.68 -21.66
C LEU A 17 -8.44 0.59 -21.53
N VAL A 18 -7.68 1.21 -22.44
CA VAL A 18 -6.21 1.24 -22.37
C VAL A 18 -5.75 1.97 -21.10
N ALA A 19 -6.36 3.12 -20.78
CA ALA A 19 -6.06 3.87 -19.57
C ALA A 19 -6.34 3.06 -18.30
N LEU A 20 -7.48 2.34 -18.26
CA LEU A 20 -7.85 1.48 -17.15
C LEU A 20 -6.87 0.32 -16.98
N ILE A 21 -6.48 -0.36 -18.07
CA ILE A 21 -5.50 -1.45 -18.02
C ILE A 21 -4.16 -0.93 -17.49
N LYS A 22 -3.70 0.22 -17.99
CA LYS A 22 -2.45 0.84 -17.53
C LYS A 22 -2.52 1.20 -16.04
N PHE A 23 -3.62 1.79 -15.61
CA PHE A 23 -3.87 2.10 -14.20
C PHE A 23 -3.83 0.84 -13.32
N LEU A 24 -4.53 -0.23 -13.72
CA LEU A 24 -4.53 -1.49 -12.98
C LEU A 24 -3.14 -2.13 -12.94
N TYR A 25 -2.37 -2.05 -14.04
CA TYR A 25 -1.01 -2.54 -14.09
C TYR A 25 -0.11 -1.79 -13.11
N ASP A 26 -0.13 -0.45 -13.14
CA ASP A 26 0.73 0.38 -12.29
C ASP A 26 0.34 0.27 -10.80
N TYR A 27 -0.97 0.18 -10.49
CA TYR A 27 -1.45 0.16 -9.10
C TYR A 27 -1.60 -1.24 -8.48
N LEU A 28 -1.77 -2.31 -9.26
CA LEU A 28 -1.85 -3.68 -8.72
C LEU A 28 -0.61 -4.49 -9.07
N TRP A 29 -0.23 -4.54 -10.35
CA TRP A 29 0.79 -5.46 -10.81
C TRP A 29 2.20 -5.09 -10.34
N VAL A 30 2.57 -3.81 -10.48
CA VAL A 30 3.89 -3.30 -10.06
C VAL A 30 4.15 -3.53 -8.56
N PRO A 31 3.30 -3.09 -7.62
CA PRO A 31 3.55 -3.29 -6.19
C PRO A 31 3.56 -4.76 -5.79
N LEU A 32 2.68 -5.60 -6.37
CA LEU A 32 2.68 -7.05 -6.12
C LEU A 32 3.99 -7.69 -6.62
N ARG A 33 4.48 -7.29 -7.78
CA ARG A 33 5.77 -7.77 -8.31
C ARG A 33 6.93 -7.37 -7.40
N ILE A 34 6.98 -6.12 -6.94
CA ILE A 34 8.00 -5.65 -6.00
C ILE A 34 7.94 -6.44 -4.70
N GLN A 35 6.74 -6.68 -4.15
CA GLN A 35 6.55 -7.48 -2.95
C GLN A 35 7.10 -8.91 -3.11
N HIS A 36 6.83 -9.57 -4.24
CA HIS A 36 7.36 -10.90 -4.51
C HIS A 36 8.89 -10.90 -4.61
N LEU A 37 9.47 -9.90 -5.28
CA LEU A 37 10.92 -9.75 -5.40
C LEU A 37 11.58 -9.56 -4.02
N MET A 38 11.03 -8.68 -3.17
CA MET A 38 11.54 -8.46 -1.81
C MET A 38 11.42 -9.73 -0.96
N ASN A 39 10.29 -10.44 -1.04
CA ASN A 39 10.11 -11.68 -0.31
C ASN A 39 11.11 -12.77 -0.75
N SER A 40 11.43 -12.82 -2.04
CA SER A 40 12.46 -13.74 -2.56
C SER A 40 13.86 -13.43 -2.04
N GLN A 41 14.13 -12.16 -1.69
CA GLN A 41 15.36 -11.72 -1.03
C GLN A 41 15.33 -11.93 0.49
N GLY A 42 14.26 -12.53 1.03
CA GLY A 42 14.05 -12.72 2.47
C GLY A 42 13.54 -11.49 3.20
N ILE A 43 13.26 -10.38 2.50
CA ILE A 43 12.70 -9.16 3.08
C ILE A 43 11.19 -9.33 3.18
N LYS A 44 10.71 -9.50 4.41
CA LYS A 44 9.27 -9.61 4.69
C LYS A 44 8.68 -8.23 4.98
N GLY A 45 7.36 -8.11 4.83
CA GLY A 45 6.65 -6.90 5.16
C GLY A 45 5.15 -7.14 5.19
N PRO A 46 4.36 -6.13 5.59
CA PRO A 46 2.92 -6.22 5.49
C PRO A 46 2.49 -6.37 4.01
N PRO A 47 1.39 -7.08 3.74
CA PRO A 47 0.87 -7.23 2.38
C PRO A 47 0.51 -5.86 1.80
N TYR A 48 0.70 -5.71 0.49
CA TYR A 48 0.20 -4.53 -0.21
C TYR A 48 -1.33 -4.46 -0.09
N LYS A 49 -1.88 -3.27 0.20
CA LYS A 49 -3.32 -3.01 0.17
C LYS A 49 -3.62 -1.90 -0.83
N PHE A 50 -4.63 -2.12 -1.65
CA PHE A 50 -5.03 -1.19 -2.72
C PHE A 50 -5.48 0.17 -2.16
N ILE A 51 -5.11 1.26 -2.85
CA ILE A 51 -5.46 2.67 -2.57
C ILE A 51 -4.79 3.29 -1.32
N HIS A 52 -4.83 2.63 -0.16
CA HIS A 52 -4.33 3.23 1.09
C HIS A 52 -3.00 2.64 1.57
N GLY A 53 -2.49 1.60 0.88
CA GLY A 53 -1.28 0.90 1.27
C GLY A 53 -1.35 0.44 2.72
N ASN A 54 -0.25 0.62 3.45
CA ASN A 54 -0.18 0.30 4.88
C ASN A 54 -0.39 1.53 5.78
N ASN A 55 -0.75 2.69 5.20
CA ASN A 55 -0.88 3.97 5.91
C ASN A 55 -2.06 3.98 6.90
N GLU A 56 -3.19 3.41 6.50
CA GLU A 56 -4.38 3.34 7.35
C GLU A 56 -4.10 2.52 8.62
N GLU A 57 -3.45 1.37 8.46
CA GLU A 57 -3.09 0.49 9.58
C GLU A 57 -2.07 1.18 10.50
N ALA A 58 -1.08 1.87 9.93
CA ALA A 58 -0.12 2.65 10.71
C ALA A 58 -0.77 3.79 11.49
N THR A 59 -1.75 4.48 10.88
CA THR A 59 -2.53 5.54 11.52
C THR A 59 -3.39 4.98 12.65
N LYS A 60 -4.04 3.84 12.43
CA LYS A 60 -4.84 3.16 13.45
C LYS A 60 -3.98 2.75 14.65
N MET A 61 -2.83 2.11 14.42
CA MET A 61 -1.89 1.77 15.49
C MET A 61 -1.42 3.01 16.26
N ARG A 62 -1.21 4.13 15.57
CA ARG A 62 -0.85 5.41 16.20
C ARG A 62 -1.98 5.95 17.08
N GLN A 63 -3.23 5.93 16.60
CA GLN A 63 -4.38 6.36 17.39
C GLN A 63 -4.62 5.46 18.61
N GLU A 64 -4.47 4.14 18.45
CA GLU A 64 -4.60 3.18 19.55
C GLU A 64 -3.48 3.32 20.59
N ALA A 65 -2.26 3.64 20.16
CA ALA A 65 -1.21 4.02 21.09
C ALA A 65 -1.63 5.30 21.83
N LEU A 66 -2.10 6.33 21.09
CA LEU A 66 -2.52 7.65 21.59
C LEU A 66 -3.66 7.60 22.61
N SER A 67 -4.61 6.70 22.47
CA SER A 67 -5.73 6.56 23.41
C SER A 67 -5.34 5.95 24.76
N LYS A 68 -4.22 5.22 24.84
CA LYS A 68 -3.82 4.53 26.06
C LYS A 68 -2.90 5.40 26.94
N PRO A 69 -3.11 5.42 28.27
CA PRO A 69 -2.19 6.09 29.19
C PRO A 69 -0.82 5.41 29.14
N MET A 70 0.24 6.21 29.15
CA MET A 70 1.62 5.71 29.10
C MET A 70 2.23 5.76 30.49
N ALA A 71 2.80 4.64 30.95
CA ALA A 71 3.61 4.62 32.16
C ALA A 71 4.92 5.41 31.93
N LEU A 72 5.43 6.08 32.96
CA LEU A 72 6.68 6.81 32.89
C LEU A 72 7.85 5.82 32.79
N LYS A 73 8.23 5.47 31.55
CA LYS A 73 9.30 4.53 31.22
C LYS A 73 10.22 5.18 30.20
N HIS A 74 11.48 4.77 30.20
CA HIS A 74 12.47 5.26 29.22
C HIS A 74 12.20 4.79 27.79
N ASP A 75 11.45 3.69 27.62
CA ASP A 75 11.09 3.18 26.29
C ASP A 75 9.79 3.84 25.78
N ILE A 76 9.96 4.97 25.10
CA ILE A 76 8.87 5.70 24.45
C ILE A 76 8.68 5.29 22.98
N PHE A 77 9.56 4.47 22.42
CA PHE A 77 9.57 4.20 20.98
C PHE A 77 8.29 3.50 20.48
N PRO A 78 7.73 2.48 21.18
CA PRO A 78 6.44 1.88 20.83
C PRO A 78 5.27 2.87 20.86
N ARG A 79 5.40 4.00 21.58
CA ARG A 79 4.39 5.05 21.67
C ARG A 79 4.45 6.01 20.50
N VAL A 80 5.65 6.42 20.11
CA VAL A 80 5.89 7.43 19.07
C VAL A 80 5.69 6.82 17.68
N GLN A 81 6.21 5.60 17.46
CA GLN A 81 6.11 4.88 16.19
C GLN A 81 5.65 3.43 16.40
N PRO A 82 4.39 3.21 16.82
CA PRO A 82 3.87 1.87 17.13
C PRO A 82 3.92 0.92 15.92
N HIS A 83 3.69 1.44 14.71
CA HIS A 83 3.73 0.65 13.49
C HIS A 83 5.14 0.13 13.17
N VAL A 84 6.16 0.99 13.25
CA VAL A 84 7.57 0.61 13.05
C VAL A 84 8.00 -0.41 14.10
N TYR A 85 7.70 -0.15 15.38
CA TYR A 85 8.01 -1.08 16.47
C TYR A 85 7.39 -2.47 16.22
N THR A 86 6.11 -2.49 15.83
CA THR A 86 5.39 -3.74 15.53
C THR A 86 5.98 -4.47 14.33
N TRP A 87 6.31 -3.75 13.26
CA TRP A 87 6.85 -4.36 12.04
C TRP A 87 8.29 -4.84 12.21
N ILE A 88 9.14 -4.13 12.95
CA ILE A 88 10.47 -4.63 13.30
C ILE A 88 10.36 -5.96 14.07
N ASN A 89 9.44 -6.03 15.03
CA ASN A 89 9.25 -7.25 15.83
C ASN A 89 8.65 -8.40 15.00
N ARG A 90 7.83 -8.10 13.99
CA ARG A 90 7.12 -9.10 13.18
C ARG A 90 7.90 -9.57 11.95
N TYR A 91 8.58 -8.66 11.27
CA TYR A 91 9.22 -8.89 9.96
C TYR A 91 10.75 -8.77 10.02
N GLY A 92 11.28 -8.17 11.08
CA GLY A 92 12.71 -7.91 11.25
C GLY A 92 13.09 -6.46 10.99
N LYS A 93 14.36 -6.14 11.25
CA LYS A 93 14.91 -4.78 11.11
C LYS A 93 14.74 -4.24 9.69
N ILE A 94 14.94 -5.09 8.68
CA ILE A 94 14.72 -4.76 7.27
C ILE A 94 13.34 -5.31 6.89
N HIS A 95 12.41 -4.42 6.58
CA HIS A 95 11.07 -4.79 6.15
C HIS A 95 10.58 -3.88 5.03
N ALA A 96 9.68 -4.41 4.20
CA ALA A 96 9.00 -3.63 3.17
C ALA A 96 7.93 -2.72 3.78
N TYR A 97 7.72 -1.54 3.20
CA TYR A 97 6.62 -0.64 3.55
C TYR A 97 6.07 -0.02 2.27
N PHE A 98 4.74 -0.03 2.12
CA PHE A 98 4.04 0.57 0.98
C PHE A 98 3.24 1.77 1.47
N SER A 99 3.71 2.98 1.15
CA SER A 99 2.88 4.19 1.18
C SER A 99 2.38 4.46 -0.24
N LEU A 100 1.06 4.44 -0.42
CA LEU A 100 0.43 5.01 -1.61
C LEU A 100 0.13 6.49 -1.36
#